data_AF-A0ABD0Q7C2-F1
#
_entry.id   AF-A0ABD0Q7C2-F1
#
_cell.length_a   1.000
_cell.length_b   1.000
_cell.length_c   1.000
_cell.angle_alpha   90.00
_cell.angle_beta   90.00
_cell.angle_gamma   90.00
#
_symmetry.space_group_name_H-M   'P 1'
#
loop_
_entity.id
_entity.type
_entity.pdbx_description
1 polymer ?
#
loop_
_entity_poly.entity_id
_entity_poly.type
_entity_poly.pdbx_seq_one_letter_code
_entity_poly.pdbx_strand_id
1 'polypeptide(L)'
;MRLLNKDLRLQDVTLMYLTVLATVVVLLVASYQAPAVHSRPTLAYHIPLDPLGQLELSWNISYPTQEVYLELKVKELHHGILLGMSDRGEPTNADLVLLWDDGHKSYFG
;
A
#
# COMPACT_ATOMS: atom_id res chain seq x y z
N MET A 1 -39.45 40.38 -24.21
CA MET A 1 -38.71 39.11 -24.36
C MET A 1 -39.62 37.95 -23.99
N ARG A 2 -40.23 37.29 -24.99
CA ARG A 2 -40.96 36.02 -24.81
C ARG A 2 -40.01 34.90 -25.17
N LEU A 3 -39.37 34.29 -24.18
CA LEU A 3 -38.45 33.17 -24.35
C LEU A 3 -38.87 32.03 -23.44
N LEU A 4 -39.92 31.31 -23.82
CA LEU A 4 -40.08 29.89 -23.47
C LEU A 4 -41.18 29.31 -24.35
N ASN A 5 -40.78 28.86 -25.55
CA ASN A 5 -41.67 28.07 -26.39
C ASN A 5 -41.87 26.71 -25.72
N LYS A 6 -43.14 26.43 -25.38
CA LYS A 6 -43.62 25.16 -24.86
C LYS A 6 -43.78 24.19 -26.02
N ASP A 7 -42.78 23.34 -26.23
CA ASP A 7 -42.92 22.07 -26.96
C ASP A 7 -41.73 21.17 -26.59
N LEU A 8 -41.57 20.89 -25.28
CA LEU A 8 -40.66 19.83 -24.86
C LEU A 8 -41.36 18.51 -25.14
N ARG A 9 -40.91 17.77 -26.17
CA ARG A 9 -41.46 16.45 -26.45
C ARG A 9 -41.18 15.58 -25.23
N LEU A 10 -42.12 14.71 -24.87
CA LEU A 10 -41.98 13.79 -23.73
C LEU A 10 -40.67 12.99 -23.81
N GLN A 11 -40.23 12.70 -25.04
CA GLN A 11 -38.94 12.10 -25.37
C GLN A 11 -37.75 12.93 -24.88
N ASP A 12 -37.73 14.25 -25.10
CA ASP A 12 -36.64 15.14 -24.67
C ASP A 12 -36.53 15.21 -23.15
N VAL A 13 -37.68 15.26 -22.47
CA VAL A 13 -37.73 15.24 -21.00
C VAL A 13 -37.21 13.90 -20.47
N THR A 14 -37.60 12.79 -21.10
CA THR A 14 -37.16 11.44 -20.71
C THR A 14 -35.66 11.27 -20.90
N LEU A 15 -35.11 11.77 -22.01
CA LEU A 15 -33.68 11.72 -22.33
C LEU A 15 -32.86 12.60 -21.38
N MET A 16 -33.38 13.76 -20.98
CA MET A 16 -32.77 14.62 -19.98
C MET A 16 -32.69 13.93 -18.60
N TYR A 17 -33.79 13.32 -18.14
CA TYR A 17 -33.77 12.59 -16.86
C TYR A 17 -32.86 11.36 -16.91
N LEU A 18 -32.84 10.62 -18.03
CA LEU A 18 -31.97 9.46 -18.20
C LEU A 18 -30.48 9.84 -18.15
N THR A 19 -30.10 10.95 -18.79
CA THR A 19 -28.70 11.43 -18.79
C THR A 19 -28.27 11.93 -17.41
N VAL A 20 -29.15 12.62 -16.67
CA VAL A 20 -28.91 13.01 -15.28
C VAL A 20 -28.76 11.78 -14.38
N LEU A 21 -29.62 10.78 -14.53
CA LEU A 21 -29.54 9.55 -13.75
C LEU A 21 -28.24 8.78 -14.05
N ALA A 22 -27.89 8.64 -15.33
CA ALA A 22 -26.67 7.96 -15.75
C ALA A 22 -25.41 8.68 -15.22
N THR A 23 -25.37 10.01 -15.26
CA THR A 23 -24.24 10.78 -14.72
C THR A 23 -24.10 10.63 -13.21
N VAL A 24 -25.20 10.62 -12.45
CA VAL A 24 -25.19 10.36 -11.00
C VAL A 24 -24.66 8.95 -10.70
N VAL A 25 -25.12 7.94 -11.45
CA VAL A 25 -24.66 6.55 -11.27
C VAL A 25 -23.16 6.43 -11.57
N VAL A 26 -22.67 7.05 -12.65
CA VAL A 26 -21.24 7.05 -12.99
C VAL A 26 -20.41 7.71 -11.91
N LEU A 27 -20.84 8.85 -11.36
CA LEU A 27 -20.17 9.52 -10.24
C LEU A 27 -20.09 8.62 -9.00
N LEU A 28 -21.20 7.95 -8.66
CA LEU A 28 -21.24 7.02 -7.52
C LEU A 28 -20.29 5.83 -7.74
N VAL A 29 -20.31 5.20 -8.92
CA VAL A 29 -19.43 4.06 -9.22
C VAL A 29 -17.96 4.49 -9.24
N ALA A 30 -17.64 5.64 -9.85
CA ALA A 30 -16.28 6.18 -9.87
C ALA A 30 -15.76 6.50 -8.46
N SER A 31 -16.63 6.98 -7.56
CA SER A 31 -16.25 7.23 -6.16
C SER A 31 -15.91 5.95 -5.39
N TYR A 32 -16.57 4.84 -5.73
CA TYR A 32 -16.23 3.51 -5.18
C TYR A 32 -14.97 2.91 -5.79
N GLN A 33 -14.64 3.29 -7.02
CA GLN A 33 -13.39 2.90 -7.69
C GLN A 33 -12.21 3.79 -7.32
N ALA A 34 -12.32 4.62 -6.28
CA ALA A 34 -11.15 5.25 -5.70
C ALA A 34 -10.11 4.16 -5.50
N PRO A 35 -8.94 4.23 -6.17
CA PRO A 35 -7.91 3.23 -5.96
C PRO A 35 -7.70 3.24 -4.44
N ALA A 36 -7.85 2.07 -3.82
CA ALA A 36 -7.27 1.85 -2.53
C ALA A 36 -5.79 2.07 -2.76
N VAL A 37 -5.34 3.32 -2.65
CA VAL A 37 -3.95 3.64 -2.54
C VAL A 37 -3.64 3.12 -1.15
N HIS A 38 -3.43 1.80 -1.07
CA HIS A 38 -2.51 1.19 -0.15
C HIS A 38 -1.14 1.75 -0.55
N SER A 39 -0.97 3.07 -0.39
CA SER A 39 0.34 3.68 -0.30
C SER A 39 0.79 3.18 1.05
N ARG A 40 1.33 1.96 1.02
CA ARG A 40 2.23 1.46 2.05
C ARG A 40 3.10 2.67 2.38
N PRO A 41 3.06 3.17 3.63
CA PRO A 41 3.74 4.41 3.96
C PRO A 41 5.16 4.28 3.45
N THR A 42 5.56 5.19 2.57
CA THR A 42 6.91 5.17 2.02
C THR A 42 7.85 5.24 3.21
N LEU A 43 8.55 4.14 3.47
CA LEU A 43 9.52 4.07 4.55
C LEU A 43 10.62 5.06 4.21
N ALA A 44 10.76 6.10 5.03
CA ALA A 44 11.59 7.25 4.73
C ALA A 44 13.08 6.86 4.66
N TYR A 45 13.46 5.84 5.42
CA TYR A 45 14.83 5.35 5.50
C TYR A 45 14.91 3.95 4.90
N HIS A 46 15.95 3.72 4.09
CA HIS A 46 16.27 2.42 3.52
C HIS A 46 17.79 2.28 3.38
N ILE A 47 18.30 1.07 3.60
CA ILE A 47 19.71 0.75 3.45
C ILE A 47 19.88 -0.70 2.95
N PRO A 48 20.80 -0.98 2.02
CA PRO A 48 21.18 -2.35 1.71
C PRO A 48 21.98 -2.94 2.89
N LEU A 49 21.65 -4.17 3.28
CA LEU A 49 22.35 -4.94 4.31
C LEU A 49 23.45 -5.84 3.74
N ASP A 50 23.42 -6.09 2.43
CA ASP A 50 24.41 -6.90 1.73
C ASP A 50 25.10 -6.08 0.62
N PRO A 51 26.37 -6.38 0.29
CA PRO A 51 27.08 -5.69 -0.80
C PRO A 51 26.44 -5.89 -2.17
N LEU A 52 25.64 -6.94 -2.37
CA LEU A 52 25.00 -7.26 -3.64
C LEU A 52 23.62 -6.59 -3.79
N GLY A 53 23.10 -5.95 -2.74
CA GLY A 53 21.78 -5.30 -2.73
C GLY A 53 20.60 -6.27 -2.87
N GLN A 54 20.77 -7.52 -2.45
CA GLN A 54 19.72 -8.54 -2.42
C GLN A 54 18.88 -8.50 -1.15
N LEU A 55 19.38 -7.82 -0.11
CA LEU A 55 18.77 -7.65 1.19
C LEU A 55 18.70 -6.16 1.52
N GLU A 56 17.49 -5.62 1.61
CA GLU A 56 17.25 -4.22 1.88
C GLU A 56 16.42 -4.08 3.17
N LEU A 57 16.88 -3.22 4.09
CA LEU A 57 16.17 -2.87 5.30
C LEU A 57 15.64 -1.45 5.18
N SER A 58 14.33 -1.32 5.32
CA SER A 58 13.63 -0.04 5.30
C SER A 58 12.90 0.17 6.61
N TRP A 59 12.89 1.40 7.12
CA TRP A 59 12.21 1.70 8.38
C TRP A 59 11.57 3.08 8.43
N ASN A 60 10.63 3.21 9.37
CA ASN A 60 10.01 4.48 9.73
C ASN A 60 9.80 4.53 11.25
N ILE A 61 9.73 5.73 11.80
CA ILE A 61 9.63 5.96 13.24
C ILE A 61 8.35 6.74 13.52
N SER A 62 7.49 6.16 14.36
CA SER A 62 6.34 6.86 14.91
C SER A 62 6.70 7.41 16.28
N TYR A 63 7.03 8.71 16.34
CA TYR A 63 7.31 9.39 17.60
C TYR A 63 6.12 9.41 18.58
N PRO A 64 4.85 9.57 18.14
CA PRO A 64 3.72 9.56 19.06
C PRO A 64 3.49 8.22 19.75
N THR A 65 3.69 7.10 19.05
CA THR A 65 3.53 5.75 19.61
C THR A 65 4.83 5.16 20.14
N GLN A 66 5.96 5.83 19.93
CA GLN A 66 7.31 5.35 20.27
C GLN A 66 7.65 4.00 19.63
N GLU A 67 7.22 3.80 18.38
CA GLU A 67 7.39 2.55 17.63
C GLU A 67 8.27 2.74 16.41
N VAL A 68 9.01 1.69 16.05
CA VAL A 68 9.78 1.61 14.81
C VAL A 68 9.17 0.54 13.92
N TYR A 69 8.74 0.93 12.73
CA TYR A 69 8.24 0.02 11.71
C TYR A 69 9.40 -0.41 10.84
N LEU A 70 9.72 -1.70 10.86
CA LEU A 70 10.81 -2.30 10.08
C LEU A 70 10.23 -3.13 8.94
N GLU A 71 10.84 -3.02 7.77
CA GLU A 71 10.54 -3.81 6.60
C GLU A 71 11.83 -4.39 6.05
N LEU A 72 11.88 -5.72 5.95
CA LEU A 72 12.98 -6.43 5.34
C LEU A 72 12.55 -6.95 3.97
N LYS A 73 13.25 -6.54 2.92
CA LYS A 73 13.00 -6.98 1.56
C LYS A 73 14.15 -7.87 1.09
N VAL A 74 13.79 -9.08 0.69
CA VAL A 74 14.72 -10.12 0.27
C VAL A 74 14.41 -10.45 -1.19
N LYS A 75 15.39 -10.34 -2.08
CA LYS A 75 15.18 -10.63 -3.49
C LYS A 75 15.05 -12.14 -3.76
N GLU A 76 15.93 -12.94 -3.18
CA GLU A 76 15.91 -14.40 -3.25
C GLU A 76 16.24 -14.99 -1.88
N LEU A 77 15.30 -15.76 -1.31
CA LEU A 77 15.49 -16.46 -0.04
C LEU A 77 15.88 -17.91 -0.34
N HIS A 78 17.07 -18.35 0.10
CA HIS A 78 17.53 -19.71 -0.17
C HIS A 78 17.43 -20.66 1.03
N HIS A 79 17.71 -20.18 2.25
CA HIS A 79 17.73 -21.03 3.46
C HIS A 79 17.02 -20.33 4.63
N GLY A 80 17.41 -19.10 4.90
CA GLY A 80 16.84 -18.28 5.96
C GLY A 80 17.67 -17.02 6.16
N ILE A 81 17.11 -16.06 6.86
CA ILE A 81 17.73 -14.79 7.20
C ILE A 81 17.55 -14.56 8.68
N LEU A 82 18.66 -14.19 9.32
CA LEU A 82 18.69 -13.71 10.68
C LEU A 82 18.91 -12.19 10.63
N LEU A 83 17.99 -11.44 11.21
CA LEU A 83 18.12 -10.00 11.40
C LEU A 83 18.16 -9.72 12.89
N GLY A 84 18.94 -8.74 13.32
CA GLY A 84 18.91 -8.32 14.70
C GLY A 84 19.67 -7.05 14.97
N MET A 85 19.54 -6.60 16.21
CA MET A 85 20.17 -5.40 16.73
C MET A 85 21.05 -5.78 17.91
N SER A 86 22.26 -5.26 17.94
CA SER A 86 23.19 -5.44 19.06
C SER A 86 24.00 -4.17 19.28
N ASP A 87 24.65 -4.07 20.44
CA ASP A 87 25.38 -2.88 20.85
C ASP A 87 26.48 -2.46 19.86
N ARG A 88 27.10 -3.44 19.19
CA ARG A 88 28.26 -3.24 18.30
C ARG A 88 28.21 -3.97 16.97
N GLY A 89 27.07 -4.56 16.62
CA GLY A 89 26.95 -5.45 15.46
C GLY A 89 27.55 -6.85 15.70
N GLU A 90 27.78 -7.21 16.95
CA GLU A 90 28.17 -8.56 17.34
C GLU A 90 26.96 -9.52 17.29
N PRO A 91 27.16 -10.80 16.96
CA PRO A 91 26.07 -11.78 16.93
C PRO A 91 25.66 -12.26 18.33
N THR A 92 26.48 -11.99 19.35
CA THR A 92 26.23 -12.38 20.74
C THR A 92 25.42 -11.32 21.48
N ASN A 93 24.51 -11.77 22.34
CA ASN A 93 23.64 -10.87 23.13
C ASN A 93 22.87 -9.86 22.26
N ALA A 94 22.42 -10.32 21.09
CA ALA A 94 21.65 -9.54 20.14
C ALA A 94 20.15 -9.85 20.29
N ASP A 95 19.32 -8.85 20.05
CA ASP A 95 17.89 -9.05 19.84
C ASP A 95 17.69 -9.50 18.40
N LEU A 96 17.24 -10.74 18.23
CA LEU A 96 17.23 -11.44 16.96
C LEU A 96 15.81 -11.78 16.52
N VAL A 97 15.61 -11.78 15.21
CA VAL A 97 14.44 -12.34 14.55
C VAL A 97 14.90 -13.19 13.37
N LEU A 98 14.31 -14.37 13.24
CA LEU A 98 14.66 -15.36 12.25
C LEU A 98 13.49 -15.57 11.29
N LEU A 99 13.79 -15.41 10.00
CA LEU A 99 12.96 -15.90 8.91
C LEU A 99 13.64 -17.13 8.34
N TRP A 100 12.97 -18.27 8.29
CA TRP A 100 13.55 -19.47 7.67
C TRP A 100 12.53 -20.20 6.81
N ASP A 101 13.03 -20.96 5.84
CA ASP A 101 12.22 -21.74 4.91
C ASP A 101 12.64 -23.21 4.95
N ASP A 102 11.67 -24.12 5.06
CA ASP A 102 11.91 -25.57 5.09
C ASP A 102 11.79 -26.24 3.70
N GLY A 103 11.61 -25.44 2.63
CA GLY A 103 11.35 -25.86 1.26
C GLY A 103 9.86 -26.01 0.93
N HIS A 104 8.99 -25.97 1.93
CA HIS A 104 7.53 -26.08 1.76
C HIS A 104 6.77 -24.91 2.35
N LYS A 105 7.30 -24.34 3.44
CA LYS A 105 6.72 -23.21 4.17
C LYS A 105 7.84 -22.33 4.73
N SER A 106 7.52 -21.05 4.82
CA SER A 106 8.34 -20.07 5.50
C SER A 106 7.78 -19.80 6.90
N TYR A 107 8.67 -19.62 7.87
CA TYR A 107 8.36 -19.35 9.27
C TYR A 107 9.09 -18.09 9.74
N PHE A 108 8.51 -17.41 10.71
CA PHE A 108 9.04 -16.18 11.29
C PHE A 108 8.93 -16.24 12.82
N GLY A 109 10.02 -15.99 13.53
CA GLY A 109 10.07 -16.07 15.00
C GLY A 109 11.30 -15.45 15.61
#